data_AF-A0A8S1N137-F1
#
_entry.id   AF-A0A8S1N137-F1
#
_cell.length_a   1.000
_cell.length_b   1.000
_cell.length_c   1.000
_cell.angle_alpha   90.00
_cell.angle_beta   90.00
_cell.angle_gamma   90.00
#
_symmetry.space_group_name_H-M   'P 1'
#
loop_
_entity.id
_entity.type
_entity.pdbx_description
1 polymer ?
#
loop_
_entity_poly.entity_id
_entity_poly.type
_entity_poly.pdbx_seq_one_letter_code
_entity_poly.pdbx_strand_id
1 'polypeptide(L)'
;MNYHQIEPQINFICFCQQVVPLNQPSMTDHIKKCINYRQASPFFQIFDNFQVEKMQRPHLIALKSEFLIFIERVEALLNPPNIRLTSSSISKTSEYGNGPILQFQQPSFSQISQKPPQAEIPRDNVFNTYKQFQKLQECEVCGKKVDADIITYFEHCFQPICRPCLMKQIEKDYKTNIVFLCPNQLCKKQMSEQELIQLLGREKHDQYSAIMLERQFNIVKCSACSEKGAFEKGSSITVLKDPVTNQQLQQKYVEHYLNNRFMCFNPSCKTEQCKECKAIPYHLGMNCEEYKIKKSSKCCRYCDQPIHNVQFNVPEAFQDICQEKECQEKAQFACNKILACRHPCPGFKNEQICSTCLNDQCCKGDQKGDDYCNICFVEGLKNAPIIQSKCGHIFHYTCILKRLDVKWNGPRIVFKFCLCPLCNTWLEFQPSLPQSLVNQYSLLFQDVMKKSLDRLKYENRDKDEKVSKIGEMFYGKPQEYAMAIYCYYQCFKCKNPYFGGAKDCQRALDEGDKQYKPEELICANCCEVPVGETCQVHGKEYIEFKCKFCCQIAVWFCWGTTHFCEDCHKRQCNGDYVSKIPKEKLPKCPGKDKCPIKMDHKANGEEQALGCAICRNQRANQQNF
;
A
#
# COMPACT_ATOMS: atom_id res chain seq x y z
N MET A 1 52.26 0.07 -42.25
CA MET A 1 51.45 1.30 -42.13
C MET A 1 50.54 1.12 -40.93
N ASN A 2 50.73 1.86 -39.84
CA ASN A 2 49.87 1.75 -38.66
C ASN A 2 48.65 2.66 -38.82
N TYR A 3 47.46 2.07 -38.95
CA TYR A 3 46.21 2.79 -38.75
C TYR A 3 45.88 2.79 -37.26
N HIS A 4 46.22 3.87 -36.55
CA HIS A 4 45.61 4.15 -35.26
C HIS A 4 44.15 4.57 -35.51
N GLN A 5 43.20 3.80 -34.99
CA GLN A 5 41.82 4.25 -34.85
C GLN A 5 41.79 5.39 -33.84
N ILE A 6 41.34 6.56 -34.28
CA ILE A 6 41.16 7.73 -33.42
C ILE A 6 39.83 7.56 -32.69
N GLU A 7 39.87 7.38 -31.37
CA GLU A 7 38.65 7.45 -30.55
C GLU A 7 38.04 8.86 -30.63
N PRO A 8 36.70 8.98 -30.71
CA PRO A 8 36.06 10.29 -30.77
C PRO A 8 36.27 11.02 -29.44
N GLN A 9 37.03 12.12 -29.46
CA GLN A 9 37.17 13.00 -28.29
C GLN A 9 35.81 13.59 -27.93
N ILE A 10 35.21 13.05 -26.86
CA ILE A 10 33.96 13.57 -26.32
C ILE A 10 34.27 14.94 -25.69
N ASN A 11 33.55 15.97 -26.13
CA ASN A 11 33.80 17.35 -25.71
C ASN A 11 32.60 17.94 -24.97
N PHE A 12 32.87 18.73 -23.93
CA PHE A 12 31.89 19.52 -23.22
C PHE A 12 31.81 20.93 -23.82
N ILE A 13 30.61 21.44 -24.06
CA ILE A 13 30.40 22.83 -24.47
C ILE A 13 29.99 23.64 -23.23
N CYS A 14 30.81 24.60 -22.84
CA CYS A 14 30.55 25.46 -21.69
C CYS A 14 29.49 26.54 -22.01
N PHE A 15 28.90 27.12 -20.97
CA PHE A 15 28.03 28.31 -21.06
C PHE A 15 28.71 29.54 -21.69
N CYS A 16 30.05 29.60 -21.76
CA CYS A 16 30.79 30.60 -22.56
C CYS A 16 31.00 30.19 -24.03
N GLN A 17 30.34 29.13 -24.51
CA GLN A 17 30.46 28.54 -25.84
C GLN A 17 31.84 27.94 -26.19
N GLN A 18 32.81 27.95 -25.27
CA GLN A 18 34.08 27.25 -25.47
C GLN A 18 33.90 25.73 -25.34
N VAL A 19 34.57 25.01 -26.25
CA VAL A 19 34.67 23.56 -26.28
C VAL A 19 35.82 23.12 -25.37
N VAL A 20 35.54 22.24 -24.42
CA VAL A 20 36.48 21.76 -23.40
C VAL A 20 36.57 20.23 -23.47
N PRO A 21 37.76 19.63 -23.53
CA PRO A 21 37.90 18.18 -23.48
C PRO A 21 37.34 17.58 -22.18
N LEU A 22 36.59 16.47 -22.25
CA LEU A 22 36.05 15.78 -21.08
C LEU A 22 37.11 14.98 -20.31
N ASN A 23 38.09 15.70 -19.75
CA ASN A 23 39.01 15.16 -18.74
C ASN A 23 39.06 16.09 -17.51
N GLN A 24 39.30 15.52 -16.34
CA GLN A 24 39.22 16.23 -15.06
C GLN A 24 40.18 17.44 -14.97
N PRO A 25 41.46 17.37 -15.43
CA PRO A 25 42.34 18.53 -15.49
C PRO A 25 41.79 19.69 -16.35
N SER A 26 41.46 19.44 -17.63
CA SER A 26 40.99 20.47 -18.56
C SER A 26 39.68 21.12 -18.09
N MET A 27 38.74 20.31 -17.59
CA MET A 27 37.47 20.80 -17.02
C MET A 27 37.69 21.66 -15.77
N THR A 28 38.58 21.22 -14.86
CA THR A 28 38.86 21.94 -13.61
C THR A 28 39.49 23.31 -13.88
N ASP A 29 40.48 23.38 -14.78
CA ASP A 29 41.16 24.63 -15.09
C ASP A 29 40.28 25.61 -15.87
N HIS A 30 39.37 25.11 -16.71
CA HIS A 30 38.37 25.92 -17.40
C HIS A 30 37.33 26.49 -16.41
N ILE A 31 36.70 25.64 -15.58
CA ILE A 31 35.66 26.05 -14.63
C ILE A 31 36.20 27.07 -13.60
N LYS A 32 37.45 26.91 -13.16
CA LYS A 32 38.11 27.88 -12.26
C LYS A 32 38.21 29.29 -12.87
N LYS A 33 38.31 29.42 -14.19
CA LYS A 33 38.54 30.70 -14.90
C LYS A 33 37.29 31.25 -15.61
N CYS A 34 36.29 30.43 -15.88
CA CYS A 34 35.11 30.84 -16.66
C CYS A 34 34.02 31.50 -15.81
N ILE A 35 33.90 32.84 -15.90
CA ILE A 35 32.88 33.64 -15.20
C ILE A 35 31.46 33.19 -15.60
N ASN A 36 31.20 33.00 -16.90
CA ASN A 36 29.89 32.58 -17.39
C ASN A 36 29.48 31.20 -16.85
N TYR A 37 30.43 30.29 -16.60
CA TYR A 37 30.11 29.00 -15.98
C TYR A 37 29.68 29.18 -14.52
N ARG A 38 30.40 30.00 -13.74
CA ARG A 38 30.03 30.27 -12.35
C ARG A 38 28.66 30.95 -12.23
N GLN A 39 28.37 31.88 -13.15
CA GLN A 39 27.10 32.62 -13.18
C GLN A 39 25.92 31.83 -13.72
N ALA A 40 26.13 30.82 -14.58
CA ALA A 40 25.03 30.05 -15.20
C ALA A 40 24.84 28.64 -14.64
N SER A 41 25.85 28.05 -13.99
CA SER A 41 25.75 26.71 -13.39
C SER A 41 24.88 26.74 -12.12
N PRO A 42 23.73 26.05 -12.08
CA PRO A 42 22.86 26.04 -10.90
C PRO A 42 23.56 25.46 -9.66
N PHE A 43 24.50 24.54 -9.86
CA PHE A 43 25.32 23.98 -8.79
C PHE A 43 26.26 25.04 -8.22
N PHE A 44 26.98 25.78 -9.09
CA PHE A 44 27.93 26.79 -8.65
C PHE A 44 27.22 27.96 -7.95
N GLN A 45 26.10 28.45 -8.49
CA GLN A 45 25.28 29.49 -7.87
C GLN A 45 24.83 29.14 -6.44
N ILE A 46 24.46 27.87 -6.18
CA ILE A 46 24.02 27.44 -4.85
C ILE A 46 25.22 27.40 -3.88
N PHE A 47 26.36 26.87 -4.31
CA PHE A 47 27.52 26.67 -3.43
C PHE A 47 28.39 27.92 -3.21
N ASP A 48 28.45 28.85 -4.15
CA ASP A 48 29.19 30.13 -4.02
C ASP A 48 28.59 31.03 -2.92
N ASN A 49 27.32 30.82 -2.55
CA ASN A 49 26.66 31.49 -1.43
C ASN A 49 27.10 30.97 -0.03
N PHE A 50 27.80 29.83 0.06
CA PHE A 50 28.29 29.32 1.34
C PHE A 50 29.66 29.92 1.68
N GLN A 51 29.75 30.62 2.80
CA GLN A 51 31.00 31.18 3.32
C GLN A 51 31.84 30.09 4.02
N VAL A 52 32.31 29.11 3.23
CA VAL A 52 33.03 27.92 3.71
C VAL A 52 34.28 28.29 4.51
N GLU A 53 34.95 29.39 4.17
CA GLU A 53 36.14 29.91 4.86
C GLU A 53 35.87 30.32 6.31
N LYS A 54 34.60 30.58 6.67
CA LYS A 54 34.19 30.97 8.03
C LYS A 54 33.68 29.78 8.86
N MET A 55 33.65 28.57 8.30
CA MET A 55 33.15 27.39 9.00
C MET A 55 34.21 26.76 9.92
N GLN A 56 33.77 26.25 11.07
CA GLN A 56 34.64 25.53 11.99
C GLN A 56 35.03 24.14 11.45
N ARG A 57 36.22 23.66 11.84
CA ARG A 57 36.80 22.38 11.37
C ARG A 57 35.85 21.17 11.42
N PRO A 58 34.99 20.95 12.45
CA PRO A 58 34.04 19.83 12.44
C PRO A 58 33.00 19.94 11.32
N HIS A 59 32.45 21.14 11.08
CA HIS A 59 31.50 21.39 9.99
C HIS A 59 32.15 21.25 8.62
N LEU A 60 33.42 21.63 8.46
CA LEU A 60 34.18 21.38 7.23
C LEU A 60 34.38 19.87 6.96
N ILE A 61 34.54 19.06 8.01
CA ILE A 61 34.65 17.58 7.88
C ILE A 61 33.29 16.97 7.52
N ALA A 62 32.20 17.43 8.14
CA ALA A 62 30.84 17.01 7.80
C ALA A 62 30.49 17.36 6.34
N LEU A 63 30.69 18.62 5.93
CA LEU A 63 30.47 19.11 4.58
C LEU A 63 31.31 18.33 3.54
N LYS A 64 32.58 18.05 3.84
CA LYS A 64 33.42 17.19 2.99
C LYS A 64 32.83 15.79 2.84
N SER A 65 32.26 15.22 3.90
CA SER A 65 31.65 13.89 3.89
C SER A 65 30.36 13.87 3.07
N GLU A 66 29.53 14.91 3.15
CA GLU A 66 28.35 15.09 2.30
C GLU A 66 28.74 15.19 0.82
N PHE A 67 29.75 16.00 0.48
CA PHE A 67 30.25 16.09 -0.89
C PHE A 67 30.81 14.77 -1.42
N LEU A 68 31.46 13.95 -0.58
CA LEU A 68 31.91 12.62 -1.00
C LEU A 68 30.74 11.71 -1.41
N ILE A 69 29.62 11.73 -0.69
CA ILE A 69 28.39 10.99 -1.06
C ILE A 69 27.85 11.47 -2.43
N PHE A 70 27.90 12.78 -2.71
CA PHE A 70 27.52 13.31 -4.01
C PHE A 70 28.50 12.92 -5.13
N ILE A 71 29.81 12.90 -4.84
CA ILE A 71 30.86 12.46 -5.78
C ILE A 71 30.67 10.97 -6.11
N GLU A 72 30.54 10.09 -5.12
CA GLU A 72 30.28 8.65 -5.30
C GLU A 72 29.03 8.41 -6.19
N ARG A 73 27.98 9.20 -5.99
CA ARG A 73 26.75 9.14 -6.80
C ARG A 73 26.96 9.59 -8.25
N VAL A 74 27.80 10.60 -8.49
CA VAL A 74 28.15 11.06 -9.85
C VAL A 74 29.09 10.05 -10.53
N GLU A 75 30.08 9.53 -9.82
CA GLU A 75 31.01 8.52 -10.31
C GLU A 75 30.28 7.22 -10.70
N ALA A 76 29.29 6.78 -9.92
CA ALA A 76 28.44 5.63 -10.25
C ALA A 76 27.54 5.84 -11.48
N LEU A 77 27.27 7.09 -11.87
CA LEU A 77 26.53 7.43 -13.09
C LEU A 77 27.44 7.60 -14.31
N LEU A 78 28.68 8.09 -14.10
CA LEU A 78 29.70 8.19 -15.14
C LEU A 78 30.31 6.82 -15.49
N ASN A 79 30.44 5.95 -14.50
CA ASN A 79 30.98 4.59 -14.63
C ASN A 79 29.91 3.56 -14.20
N PRO A 80 28.83 3.37 -14.99
CA PRO A 80 27.78 2.42 -14.64
C PRO A 80 28.36 1.00 -14.57
N PRO A 81 28.17 0.26 -13.47
CA PRO A 81 28.72 -1.08 -13.33
C PRO A 81 28.04 -2.04 -14.31
N ASN A 82 28.86 -2.82 -15.02
CA ASN A 82 28.35 -4.00 -15.74
C ASN A 82 27.59 -4.89 -14.76
N ILE A 83 26.36 -5.26 -15.15
CA ILE A 83 25.35 -5.85 -14.27
C ILE A 83 25.91 -7.06 -13.51
N ARG A 84 25.95 -6.96 -12.16
CA ARG A 84 25.62 -8.07 -11.25
C ARG A 84 25.38 -7.62 -9.80
N LEU A 85 24.13 -7.81 -9.39
CA LEU A 85 23.67 -8.28 -8.07
C LEU A 85 23.80 -7.39 -6.81
N THR A 86 22.65 -7.26 -6.16
CA THR A 86 22.41 -7.11 -4.70
C THR A 86 22.97 -5.85 -4.02
N SER A 87 22.15 -4.86 -3.63
CA SER A 87 21.28 -4.85 -2.41
C SER A 87 22.09 -5.05 -1.10
N SER A 88 21.98 -4.27 -0.03
CA SER A 88 20.99 -3.24 0.35
C SER A 88 21.22 -2.77 1.79
N SER A 89 21.01 -1.50 2.12
CA SER A 89 20.66 -1.00 3.47
C SER A 89 20.37 0.51 3.36
N ILE A 90 19.14 0.99 3.57
CA ILE A 90 18.45 1.16 4.86
C ILE A 90 19.21 2.13 5.78
N SER A 91 18.72 3.37 5.81
CA SER A 91 19.00 4.38 6.82
C SER A 91 17.84 4.44 7.83
N LYS A 92 18.15 4.78 9.09
CA LYS A 92 17.33 5.54 10.09
C LYS A 92 18.24 5.67 11.34
N THR A 93 18.67 6.85 11.80
CA THR A 93 17.92 7.93 12.50
C THR A 93 17.14 7.39 13.71
N SER A 94 17.26 7.86 14.96
CA SER A 94 17.94 9.06 15.54
C SER A 94 18.06 8.89 17.08
N GLU A 95 18.41 9.83 18.00
CA GLU A 95 18.65 11.29 17.97
C GLU A 95 19.56 11.77 19.15
N TYR A 96 19.22 12.88 19.84
CA TYR A 96 19.85 13.53 21.03
C TYR A 96 20.11 12.60 22.25
N GLY A 97 21.06 12.85 23.16
CA GLY A 97 22.00 13.97 23.34
C GLY A 97 22.05 14.43 24.82
N ASN A 98 23.25 14.53 25.43
CA ASN A 98 23.56 15.37 26.61
C ASN A 98 25.07 15.29 26.96
N GLY A 99 25.71 16.43 27.24
CA GLY A 99 27.05 16.53 27.86
C GLY A 99 26.99 16.32 29.39
N PRO A 100 28.11 16.48 30.15
CA PRO A 100 28.84 17.77 30.21
C PRO A 100 30.39 17.64 30.30
N ILE A 101 31.20 18.54 29.69
CA ILE A 101 31.85 19.78 30.23
C ILE A 101 33.24 19.59 30.92
N LEU A 102 34.24 20.29 30.35
CA LEU A 102 35.51 20.83 30.91
C LEU A 102 36.41 19.99 31.84
N GLN A 103 37.73 19.96 31.54
CA GLN A 103 38.69 20.90 32.16
C GLN A 103 40.07 20.95 31.47
N PHE A 104 40.86 21.97 31.86
CA PHE A 104 42.18 22.34 31.36
C PHE A 104 43.28 21.34 31.74
N GLN A 105 44.36 21.25 30.95
CA GLN A 105 45.68 21.84 31.26
C GLN A 105 46.73 21.53 30.17
N GLN A 106 47.64 22.47 29.93
CA GLN A 106 48.89 22.22 29.19
C GLN A 106 49.95 21.63 30.14
N PRO A 107 51.05 21.10 29.58
CA PRO A 107 52.34 21.63 30.00
C PRO A 107 53.19 22.15 28.84
N SER A 108 53.88 23.25 29.14
CA SER A 108 54.89 23.92 28.33
C SER A 108 56.20 23.13 28.23
N PHE A 109 56.92 23.32 27.13
CA PHE A 109 58.36 23.58 27.21
C PHE A 109 58.76 24.66 26.20
N SER A 110 59.75 25.46 26.56
CA SER A 110 60.05 26.77 25.96
C SER A 110 61.51 26.85 25.48
N GLN A 111 61.80 27.91 24.71
CA GLN A 111 63.12 28.52 24.45
C GLN A 111 63.97 27.90 23.30
N ILE A 112 64.26 28.66 22.23
CA ILE A 112 65.46 29.53 21.96
C ILE A 112 66.41 28.78 20.98
N SER A 113 66.98 29.34 19.90
CA SER A 113 66.90 30.67 19.26
C SER A 113 67.54 30.69 17.85
N GLN A 114 67.47 31.86 17.18
CA GLN A 114 68.32 32.36 16.06
C GLN A 114 67.99 31.97 14.59
N LYS A 115 68.44 32.85 13.67
CA LYS A 115 67.92 33.10 12.30
C LYS A 115 69.04 32.93 11.22
N PRO A 116 68.71 32.92 9.90
CA PRO A 116 69.61 32.50 8.81
C PRO A 116 70.47 33.63 8.20
N PRO A 117 71.41 33.29 7.30
CA PRO A 117 71.38 33.83 5.91
C PRO A 117 71.77 32.76 4.83
N GLN A 118 71.04 32.62 3.71
CA GLN A 118 71.17 33.27 2.37
C GLN A 118 71.99 32.47 1.30
N ALA A 119 71.30 32.19 0.18
CA ALA A 119 71.77 32.17 -1.23
C ALA A 119 72.86 31.17 -1.70
N GLU A 120 72.92 30.73 -2.97
CA GLU A 120 71.92 30.57 -4.05
C GLU A 120 72.50 29.59 -5.10
N ILE A 121 71.69 28.62 -5.60
CA ILE A 121 71.80 28.00 -6.96
C ILE A 121 73.06 27.09 -7.20
N PRO A 122 73.05 26.03 -8.06
CA PRO A 122 72.02 25.62 -9.03
C PRO A 122 71.36 24.25 -8.80
N ARG A 123 70.28 24.03 -9.56
CA ARG A 123 69.72 22.71 -9.84
C ARG A 123 70.64 21.98 -10.80
N ASP A 124 71.14 20.80 -10.41
CA ASP A 124 71.23 19.63 -11.29
C ASP A 124 71.54 18.36 -10.46
N ASN A 125 70.96 17.22 -10.86
CA ASN A 125 71.32 15.86 -10.43
C ASN A 125 71.33 15.50 -8.92
N VAL A 126 70.18 15.60 -8.24
CA VAL A 126 69.91 14.82 -6.99
C VAL A 126 68.87 13.70 -7.23
N PHE A 127 68.73 13.24 -8.48
CA PHE A 127 67.82 12.13 -8.84
C PHE A 127 68.54 10.82 -9.22
N ASN A 128 69.87 10.73 -9.07
CA ASN A 128 70.66 9.59 -9.54
C ASN A 128 71.52 8.86 -8.49
N THR A 129 71.39 9.17 -7.19
CA THR A 129 72.26 8.57 -6.15
C THR A 129 71.51 7.95 -4.96
N TYR A 130 70.28 7.49 -5.16
CA TYR A 130 69.58 6.56 -4.25
C TYR A 130 69.09 5.27 -4.92
N LYS A 131 69.77 4.82 -5.99
CA LYS A 131 69.82 3.39 -6.36
C LYS A 131 70.78 2.63 -5.42
N GLN A 132 70.55 2.74 -4.11
CA GLN A 132 71.14 1.80 -3.15
C GLN A 132 70.27 0.53 -3.15
N PHE A 133 70.93 -0.60 -3.39
CA PHE A 133 70.39 -1.95 -3.51
C PHE A 133 69.12 -2.24 -2.66
N GLN A 134 67.93 -2.16 -3.29
CA GLN A 134 66.78 -2.92 -2.80
C GLN A 134 67.12 -4.41 -2.92
N LYS A 135 67.45 -5.04 -1.80
CA LYS A 135 67.69 -6.48 -1.70
C LYS A 135 66.34 -7.21 -1.79
N LEU A 136 65.82 -7.32 -3.00
CA LEU A 136 64.59 -8.08 -3.24
C LEU A 136 64.84 -9.57 -2.96
N GLN A 137 64.03 -10.15 -2.08
CA GLN A 137 64.07 -11.56 -1.69
C GLN A 137 62.78 -12.26 -2.11
N GLU A 138 62.89 -13.52 -2.51
CA GLU A 138 61.76 -14.29 -3.02
C GLU A 138 61.02 -14.98 -1.87
N CYS A 139 59.71 -14.78 -1.80
CA CYS A 139 58.85 -15.43 -0.81
C CYS A 139 58.50 -16.86 -1.25
N GLU A 140 58.89 -17.87 -0.47
CA GLU A 140 58.65 -19.30 -0.76
C GLU A 140 57.16 -19.63 -0.97
N VAL A 141 56.25 -18.92 -0.29
CA VAL A 141 54.80 -19.18 -0.33
C VAL A 141 54.11 -18.60 -1.57
N CYS A 142 54.66 -17.56 -2.21
CA CYS A 142 54.00 -16.91 -3.36
C CYS A 142 54.89 -16.64 -4.57
N GLY A 143 56.17 -17.02 -4.55
CA GLY A 143 57.14 -16.82 -5.63
C GLY A 143 57.43 -15.35 -5.97
N LYS A 144 56.98 -14.40 -5.14
CA LYS A 144 57.16 -12.97 -5.40
C LYS A 144 58.45 -12.47 -4.78
N LYS A 145 59.25 -11.76 -5.58
CA LYS A 145 60.37 -10.94 -5.12
C LYS A 145 59.81 -9.69 -4.45
N VAL A 146 60.05 -9.57 -3.15
CA VAL A 146 59.58 -8.50 -2.28
C VAL A 146 60.75 -7.88 -1.54
N ASP A 147 60.55 -6.71 -0.92
CA ASP A 147 61.61 -6.10 -0.11
C ASP A 147 62.00 -6.97 1.08
N ALA A 148 63.29 -7.01 1.43
CA ALA A 148 63.80 -7.85 2.52
C ALA A 148 63.15 -7.49 3.87
N ASP A 149 62.84 -6.21 4.07
CA ASP A 149 62.20 -5.68 5.28
C ASP A 149 60.80 -6.28 5.56
N ILE A 150 60.16 -6.88 4.55
CA ILE A 150 58.87 -7.56 4.70
C ILE A 150 58.95 -9.09 4.59
N ILE A 151 60.15 -9.66 4.53
CA ILE A 151 60.40 -11.09 4.74
C ILE A 151 60.52 -11.37 6.24
N THR A 152 59.90 -12.45 6.69
CA THR A 152 60.12 -13.03 8.01
C THR A 152 60.85 -14.36 7.86
N TYR A 153 61.86 -14.56 8.71
CA TYR A 153 62.58 -15.80 8.87
C TYR A 153 62.17 -16.45 10.18
N PHE A 154 61.74 -17.70 10.14
CA PHE A 154 61.50 -18.49 11.35
C PHE A 154 62.78 -19.22 11.77
N GLU A 155 63.13 -19.15 13.06
CA GLU A 155 64.31 -19.83 13.63
C GLU A 155 64.31 -21.35 13.40
N HIS A 156 63.14 -21.92 13.15
CA HIS A 156 62.95 -23.37 13.01
C HIS A 156 63.00 -23.89 11.57
N CYS A 157 62.99 -23.03 10.54
CA CYS A 157 63.11 -23.46 9.14
C CYS A 157 63.90 -22.52 8.22
N PHE A 158 64.25 -21.32 8.69
CA PHE A 158 65.01 -20.28 7.99
C PHE A 158 64.51 -19.92 6.58
N GLN A 159 63.25 -20.23 6.26
CA GLN A 159 62.69 -19.92 4.93
C GLN A 159 62.16 -18.50 4.85
N PRO A 160 62.42 -17.78 3.75
CA PRO A 160 61.94 -16.42 3.54
C PRO A 160 60.44 -16.42 3.19
N ILE A 161 59.59 -16.00 4.13
CA ILE A 161 58.15 -15.87 3.89
C ILE A 161 57.73 -14.42 4.10
N CYS A 162 57.07 -13.81 3.11
CA CYS A 162 56.64 -12.42 3.23
C CYS A 162 55.46 -12.26 4.20
N ARG A 163 55.51 -11.18 5.00
CA ARG A 163 54.49 -10.85 6.01
C ARG A 163 53.06 -10.87 5.46
N PRO A 164 52.75 -10.42 4.22
CA PRO A 164 51.41 -10.55 3.66
C PRO A 164 50.91 -11.99 3.44
N CYS A 165 51.80 -12.94 3.16
CA CYS A 165 51.41 -14.35 3.04
C CYS A 165 51.18 -14.98 4.41
N LEU A 166 52.02 -14.62 5.39
CA LEU A 166 51.83 -15.01 6.79
C LEU A 166 50.49 -14.51 7.33
N MET A 167 50.19 -13.22 7.17
CA MET A 167 48.91 -12.64 7.58
C MET A 167 47.71 -13.37 6.97
N LYS A 168 47.74 -13.67 5.66
CA LYS A 168 46.64 -14.39 4.99
C LYS A 168 46.47 -15.83 5.46
N GLN A 169 47.56 -16.54 5.72
CA GLN A 169 47.48 -17.91 6.22
C GLN A 169 46.98 -17.92 7.67
N ILE A 170 47.51 -17.04 8.52
CA ILE A 170 47.07 -16.88 9.92
C ILE A 170 45.58 -16.47 9.99
N GLU A 171 45.12 -15.53 9.16
CA GLU A 171 43.69 -15.13 9.06
C GLU A 171 42.76 -16.26 8.58
N LYS A 172 43.28 -17.20 7.77
CA LYS A 172 42.55 -18.40 7.34
C LYS A 172 42.50 -19.44 8.45
N ASP A 173 43.62 -19.68 9.12
CA ASP A 173 43.72 -20.63 10.22
C ASP A 173 42.88 -20.16 11.43
N TYR A 174 42.84 -18.86 11.75
CA TYR A 174 41.93 -18.32 12.78
C TYR A 174 40.44 -18.56 12.52
N LYS A 175 40.03 -18.92 11.30
CA LYS A 175 38.63 -19.26 10.99
C LYS A 175 38.31 -20.74 11.17
N THR A 176 39.31 -21.62 11.25
CA THR A 176 39.12 -23.07 11.11
C THR A 176 39.90 -23.92 12.12
N ASN A 177 41.06 -23.45 12.57
CA ASN A 177 42.05 -24.21 13.34
C ASN A 177 42.26 -23.61 14.74
N ILE A 178 42.67 -24.46 15.69
CA ILE A 178 43.00 -24.07 17.07
C ILE A 178 44.52 -23.79 17.23
N VAL A 179 45.34 -24.25 16.27
CA VAL A 179 46.80 -24.19 16.30
C VAL A 179 47.33 -23.58 15.01
N PHE A 180 48.31 -22.68 15.11
CA PHE A 180 48.99 -22.05 13.97
C PHE A 180 50.24 -22.85 13.60
N LEU A 181 50.32 -23.27 12.34
CA LEU A 181 51.45 -24.01 11.80
C LEU A 181 52.24 -23.10 10.85
N CYS A 182 53.56 -23.29 10.81
CA CYS A 182 54.43 -22.63 9.85
C CYS A 182 53.91 -22.87 8.41
N PRO A 183 53.69 -21.82 7.59
CA PRO A 183 53.13 -21.98 6.24
C PRO A 183 54.00 -22.77 5.26
N ASN A 184 55.29 -22.97 5.59
CA ASN A 184 56.16 -23.84 4.82
C ASN A 184 55.67 -25.31 4.92
N GLN A 185 55.35 -25.88 3.77
CA GLN A 185 54.84 -27.25 3.64
C GLN A 185 55.80 -28.33 4.15
N LEU A 186 57.11 -28.06 4.15
CA LEU A 186 58.17 -28.98 4.64
C LEU A 186 58.38 -28.89 6.15
N CYS A 187 57.98 -27.79 6.79
CA CYS A 187 58.20 -27.59 8.23
C CYS A 187 56.97 -27.94 9.06
N LYS A 188 55.83 -27.29 8.80
CA LYS A 188 54.56 -27.43 9.55
C LYS A 188 54.66 -27.38 11.10
N LYS A 189 55.76 -26.86 11.66
CA LYS A 189 55.93 -26.73 13.11
C LYS A 189 54.93 -25.71 13.68
N GLN A 190 54.43 -25.97 14.88
CA GLN A 190 53.58 -25.00 15.59
C GLN A 190 54.35 -23.70 15.86
N MET A 191 53.72 -22.57 15.55
CA MET A 191 54.20 -21.24 15.90
C MET A 191 53.93 -20.95 17.38
N SER A 192 54.90 -20.33 18.04
CA SER A 192 54.79 -19.84 19.41
C SER A 192 53.93 -18.57 19.50
N GLU A 193 53.44 -18.29 20.70
CA GLU A 193 52.70 -17.05 21.02
C GLU A 193 53.53 -15.79 20.71
N GLN A 194 54.84 -15.82 20.98
CA GLN A 194 55.74 -14.68 20.73
C GLN A 194 55.91 -14.41 19.23
N GLU A 195 56.09 -15.44 18.40
CA GLU A 195 56.12 -15.30 16.93
C GLU A 195 54.79 -14.73 16.40
N LEU A 196 53.66 -15.18 16.93
CA LEU A 196 52.33 -14.67 16.55
C LEU A 196 52.12 -13.21 16.96
N ILE A 197 52.50 -12.81 18.17
CA ILE A 197 52.42 -11.41 18.64
C ILE A 197 53.31 -10.51 17.79
N GLN A 198 54.52 -10.95 17.42
CA GLN A 198 55.45 -10.19 16.57
C GLN A 198 54.91 -9.99 15.14
N LEU A 199 54.15 -10.97 14.62
CA LEU A 199 53.54 -10.92 13.28
C LEU A 199 52.20 -10.17 13.22
N LEU A 200 51.36 -10.31 14.24
CA LEU A 200 50.01 -9.71 14.28
C LEU A 200 49.96 -8.34 14.96
N GLY A 201 50.87 -8.09 15.89
CA GLY A 201 50.71 -7.08 16.93
C GLY A 201 49.80 -7.57 18.07
N ARG A 202 50.10 -7.14 19.30
CA ARG A 202 49.38 -7.55 20.53
C ARG A 202 47.86 -7.38 20.41
N GLU A 203 47.40 -6.22 19.93
CA GLU A 203 45.96 -5.92 19.82
C GLU A 203 45.20 -6.95 18.97
N LYS A 204 45.74 -7.33 17.79
CA LYS A 204 45.12 -8.34 16.92
C LYS A 204 45.21 -9.73 17.51
N HIS A 205 46.35 -10.08 18.14
CA HIS A 205 46.51 -11.35 18.83
C HIS A 205 45.46 -11.53 19.94
N ASP A 206 45.23 -10.49 20.76
CA ASP A 206 44.29 -10.53 21.87
C ASP A 206 42.83 -10.59 21.36
N GLN A 207 42.49 -9.84 20.30
CA GLN A 207 41.20 -9.94 19.61
C GLN A 207 40.92 -11.37 19.10
N TYR A 208 41.90 -11.99 18.46
CA TYR A 208 41.73 -13.36 17.97
C TYR A 208 41.69 -14.39 19.10
N SER A 209 42.51 -14.25 20.14
CA SER A 209 42.49 -15.11 21.32
C SER A 209 41.12 -15.12 21.99
N ALA A 210 40.47 -13.95 22.10
CA ALA A 210 39.09 -13.85 22.57
C ALA A 210 38.09 -14.61 21.68
N ILE A 211 38.22 -14.52 20.35
CA ILE A 211 37.36 -15.28 19.40
C ILE A 211 37.59 -16.80 19.53
N MET A 212 38.82 -17.23 19.81
CA MET A 212 39.13 -18.65 20.01
C MET A 212 38.54 -19.20 21.31
N LEU A 213 38.67 -18.45 22.41
CA LEU A 213 38.01 -18.76 23.69
C LEU A 213 36.48 -18.80 23.54
N GLU A 214 35.90 -17.83 22.83
CA GLU A 214 34.46 -17.84 22.52
C GLU A 214 34.02 -19.10 21.75
N ARG A 215 34.84 -19.62 20.83
CA ARG A 215 34.52 -20.89 20.15
C ARG A 215 34.73 -22.11 21.05
N GLN A 216 35.83 -22.16 21.80
CA GLN A 216 36.16 -23.28 22.69
C GLN A 216 35.07 -23.51 23.74
N PHE A 217 34.53 -22.43 24.30
CA PHE A 217 33.43 -22.48 25.28
C PHE A 217 32.04 -22.27 24.64
N ASN A 218 31.94 -22.33 23.31
CA ASN A 218 30.69 -22.24 22.55
C ASN A 218 29.83 -21.01 22.92
N ILE A 219 30.48 -19.88 23.20
CA ILE A 219 29.89 -18.65 23.70
C ILE A 219 29.06 -17.99 22.60
N VAL A 220 27.82 -17.63 22.94
CA VAL A 220 26.90 -16.91 22.07
C VAL A 220 26.65 -15.52 22.65
N LYS A 221 26.78 -14.51 21.78
CA LYS A 221 26.46 -13.12 22.09
C LYS A 221 24.99 -12.83 21.75
N CYS A 222 24.24 -12.29 22.70
CA CYS A 222 22.87 -11.82 22.48
C CYS A 222 22.86 -10.60 21.53
N SER A 223 22.07 -10.66 20.46
CA SER A 223 21.93 -9.56 19.51
C SER A 223 21.10 -8.39 20.04
N ALA A 224 20.29 -8.59 21.09
CA ALA A 224 19.45 -7.56 21.68
C ALA A 224 20.17 -6.71 22.75
N CYS A 225 20.93 -7.35 23.67
CA CYS A 225 21.59 -6.67 24.80
C CYS A 225 23.12 -6.83 24.84
N SER A 226 23.73 -7.48 23.84
CA SER A 226 25.18 -7.77 23.79
C SER A 226 25.75 -8.69 24.89
N GLU A 227 24.93 -9.20 25.81
CA GLU A 227 25.33 -10.17 26.83
C GLU A 227 25.96 -11.43 26.20
N LYS A 228 26.95 -12.03 26.88
CA LYS A 228 27.62 -13.26 26.42
C LYS A 228 27.34 -14.41 27.39
N GLY A 229 27.09 -15.61 26.87
CA GLY A 229 27.03 -16.83 27.68
C GLY A 229 27.32 -18.09 26.87
N ALA A 230 27.78 -19.14 27.54
CA ALA A 230 28.02 -20.43 26.92
C ALA A 230 26.70 -21.03 26.39
N PHE A 231 26.70 -21.54 25.15
CA PHE A 231 25.56 -22.25 24.59
C PHE A 231 25.62 -23.73 24.95
N GLU A 232 24.59 -24.21 25.65
CA GLU A 232 24.33 -25.63 25.86
C GLU A 232 23.29 -26.11 24.84
N LYS A 233 23.48 -27.30 24.28
CA LYS A 233 22.48 -27.92 23.40
C LYS A 233 21.28 -28.36 24.23
N GLY A 234 20.07 -28.16 23.69
CA GLY A 234 18.86 -28.63 24.36
C GLY A 234 18.87 -30.16 24.55
N SER A 235 18.38 -30.63 25.70
CA SER A 235 18.15 -32.04 25.98
C SER A 235 17.14 -32.67 25.00
N SER A 236 17.17 -33.99 24.85
CA SER A 236 16.41 -34.73 23.83
C SER A 236 14.88 -34.52 23.86
N ILE A 237 14.39 -33.52 23.12
CA ILE A 237 12.96 -33.33 22.85
C ILE A 237 12.57 -34.20 21.66
N THR A 238 11.66 -35.16 21.87
CA THR A 238 11.12 -36.03 20.80
C THR A 238 9.85 -35.47 20.13
N VAL A 239 9.12 -34.57 20.81
CA VAL A 239 7.89 -33.94 20.30
C VAL A 239 7.94 -32.45 20.56
N LEU A 240 8.14 -31.67 19.49
CA LEU A 240 7.99 -30.22 19.50
C LEU A 240 6.80 -29.86 18.60
N LYS A 241 5.90 -29.01 19.10
CA LYS A 241 4.71 -28.56 18.37
C LYS A 241 4.79 -27.08 18.06
N ASP A 242 4.21 -26.70 16.93
CA ASP A 242 3.97 -25.30 16.59
C ASP A 242 2.86 -24.73 17.50
N PRO A 243 3.05 -23.57 18.17
CA PRO A 243 2.09 -23.01 19.12
C PRO A 243 0.83 -22.43 18.46
N VAL A 244 0.85 -22.17 17.15
CA VAL A 244 -0.29 -21.63 16.39
C VAL A 244 -1.11 -22.75 15.77
N THR A 245 -0.45 -23.74 15.14
CA THR A 245 -1.14 -24.83 14.42
C THR A 245 -1.35 -26.09 15.27
N ASN A 246 -0.67 -26.21 16.42
CA ASN A 246 -0.64 -27.39 17.30
C ASN A 246 -0.16 -28.69 16.60
N GLN A 247 0.41 -28.56 15.40
CA GLN A 247 0.98 -29.67 14.64
C GLN A 247 2.39 -30.02 15.14
N GLN A 248 2.75 -31.29 15.07
CA GLN A 248 4.09 -31.76 15.39
C GLN A 248 5.07 -31.37 14.28
N LEU A 249 6.20 -30.76 14.65
CA LEU A 249 7.23 -30.37 13.70
C LEU A 249 8.03 -31.58 13.21
N GLN A 250 8.46 -31.53 11.95
CA GLN A 250 9.34 -32.53 11.37
C GLN A 250 10.67 -32.60 12.13
N GLN A 251 11.26 -33.80 12.22
CA GLN A 251 12.48 -34.05 13.01
C GLN A 251 13.63 -33.08 12.68
N LYS A 252 13.85 -32.73 11.41
CA LYS A 252 14.87 -31.74 11.00
C LYS A 252 14.72 -30.37 11.68
N TYR A 253 13.50 -29.96 12.02
CA TYR A 253 13.21 -28.69 12.71
C TYR A 253 13.38 -28.80 14.22
N VAL A 254 13.11 -29.98 14.79
CA VAL A 254 13.39 -30.28 16.20
C VAL A 254 14.90 -30.29 16.45
N GLU A 255 15.66 -30.94 15.58
CA GLU A 255 17.13 -30.95 15.65
C GLU A 255 17.72 -29.54 15.49
N HIS A 256 17.19 -28.74 14.56
CA HIS A 256 17.58 -27.33 14.42
C HIS A 256 17.22 -26.49 15.65
N TYR A 257 16.07 -26.73 16.29
CA TYR A 257 15.68 -26.09 17.55
C TYR A 257 16.68 -26.38 18.68
N LEU A 258 17.00 -27.65 18.91
CA LEU A 258 17.91 -28.10 19.97
C LEU A 258 19.36 -27.61 19.79
N ASN A 259 19.83 -27.49 18.54
CA ASN A 259 21.21 -27.09 18.24
C ASN A 259 21.41 -25.57 18.09
N ASN A 260 20.35 -24.79 17.82
CA ASN A 260 20.49 -23.36 17.47
C ASN A 260 19.63 -22.37 18.28
N ARG A 261 18.68 -22.78 19.13
CA ARG A 261 17.91 -21.81 19.93
C ARG A 261 18.69 -21.32 21.15
N PHE A 262 19.08 -20.05 21.17
CA PHE A 262 19.67 -19.39 22.32
C PHE A 262 18.64 -18.48 23.00
N MET A 263 18.49 -18.62 24.32
CA MET A 263 17.76 -17.65 25.16
C MET A 263 18.77 -16.81 25.92
N CYS A 264 18.61 -15.50 25.91
CA CYS A 264 19.51 -14.61 26.65
C CYS A 264 19.43 -14.84 28.17
N PHE A 265 20.59 -15.08 28.79
CA PHE A 265 20.73 -15.27 30.24
C PHE A 265 20.42 -14.01 31.07
N ASN A 266 20.53 -12.80 30.47
CA ASN A 266 20.19 -11.55 31.16
C ASN A 266 18.68 -11.54 31.53
N PRO A 267 18.32 -11.51 32.82
CA PRO A 267 16.92 -11.63 33.27
C PRO A 267 15.99 -10.54 32.76
N SER A 268 16.53 -9.37 32.43
CA SER A 268 15.79 -8.23 31.88
C SER A 268 15.60 -8.30 30.36
N CYS A 269 16.34 -9.18 29.67
CA CYS A 269 16.31 -9.30 28.21
C CYS A 269 15.54 -10.55 27.74
N LYS A 270 15.86 -11.74 28.27
CA LYS A 270 15.24 -13.05 27.96
C LYS A 270 14.93 -13.34 26.48
N THR A 271 15.58 -12.65 25.56
CA THR A 271 15.25 -12.69 24.13
C THR A 271 15.68 -14.03 23.54
N GLU A 272 14.80 -14.64 22.76
CA GLU A 272 15.09 -15.86 22.01
C GLU A 272 15.62 -15.53 20.62
N GLN A 273 16.81 -16.03 20.31
CA GLN A 273 17.46 -15.84 19.01
C GLN A 273 18.00 -17.15 18.44
N CYS A 274 18.20 -17.18 17.13
CA CYS A 274 18.99 -18.25 16.52
C CYS A 274 20.50 -17.98 16.68
N LYS A 275 21.25 -18.94 17.21
CA LYS A 275 22.72 -18.92 17.35
C LYS A 275 23.42 -18.65 16.02
N GLU A 276 22.96 -19.31 14.97
CA GLU A 276 23.63 -19.36 13.66
C GLU A 276 23.31 -18.13 12.81
N CYS A 277 22.03 -17.86 12.53
CA CYS A 277 21.62 -16.73 11.69
C CYS A 277 21.31 -15.42 12.45
N LYS A 278 21.37 -15.43 13.79
CA LYS A 278 21.11 -14.27 14.67
C LYS A 278 19.70 -13.66 14.56
N ALA A 279 18.75 -14.40 13.99
CA ALA A 279 17.36 -13.98 13.90
C ALA A 279 16.69 -13.85 15.27
N ILE A 280 15.92 -12.78 15.46
CA ILE A 280 15.04 -12.51 16.60
C ILE A 280 13.65 -12.16 16.04
N PRO A 281 12.55 -12.77 16.53
CA PRO A 281 12.53 -13.96 17.40
C PRO A 281 13.10 -15.20 16.70
N TYR A 282 13.31 -16.29 17.45
CA TYR A 282 13.72 -17.57 16.88
C TYR A 282 12.69 -18.10 15.85
N HIS A 283 13.18 -18.58 14.70
CA HIS A 283 12.35 -19.04 13.59
C HIS A 283 11.92 -20.50 13.72
N LEU A 284 10.96 -20.76 14.62
CA LEU A 284 10.40 -22.09 14.83
C LEU A 284 9.83 -22.69 13.53
N GLY A 285 10.00 -24.00 13.35
CA GLY A 285 9.51 -24.73 12.17
C GLY A 285 10.27 -24.50 10.87
N MET A 286 11.42 -23.80 10.90
CA MET A 286 12.27 -23.54 9.74
C MET A 286 13.75 -23.65 10.12
N ASN A 287 14.60 -24.08 9.18
CA ASN A 287 16.06 -23.96 9.33
C ASN A 287 16.54 -22.55 8.93
N CYS A 288 17.82 -22.24 9.14
CA CYS A 288 18.36 -20.91 8.82
C CYS A 288 18.25 -20.52 7.33
N GLU A 289 18.32 -21.48 6.41
CA GLU A 289 18.22 -21.23 4.97
C GLU A 289 16.78 -20.96 4.55
N GLU A 290 15.84 -21.80 4.99
CA GLU A 290 14.39 -21.64 4.77
C GLU A 290 13.88 -20.32 5.37
N TYR A 291 14.34 -19.93 6.56
CA TYR A 291 14.04 -18.62 7.15
C TYR A 291 14.63 -17.46 6.34
N LYS A 292 15.88 -17.59 5.87
CA LYS A 292 16.53 -16.57 5.03
C LYS A 292 15.81 -16.43 3.69
N ILE A 293 15.37 -17.54 3.07
CA ILE A 293 14.53 -17.56 1.88
C ILE A 293 13.22 -16.84 2.19
N LYS A 294 12.43 -17.27 3.19
CA LYS A 294 11.16 -16.63 3.58
C LYS A 294 11.29 -15.12 3.82
N LYS A 295 12.39 -14.67 4.44
CA LYS A 295 12.68 -13.25 4.69
C LYS A 295 13.09 -12.47 3.43
N SER A 296 13.54 -13.15 2.39
CA SER A 296 13.96 -12.57 1.10
C SER A 296 12.94 -12.75 -0.03
N SER A 297 11.99 -13.68 0.11
CA SER A 297 10.90 -13.91 -0.82
C SER A 297 9.99 -12.69 -0.90
N LYS A 298 9.63 -12.25 -2.12
CA LYS A 298 8.51 -11.33 -2.29
C LYS A 298 7.23 -12.04 -1.85
N CYS A 299 6.44 -11.43 -0.99
CA CYS A 299 5.07 -11.90 -0.71
C CYS A 299 4.09 -11.35 -1.75
N CYS A 300 2.96 -12.03 -1.91
CA CYS A 300 1.83 -11.55 -2.69
C CYS A 300 1.17 -10.36 -2.01
N ARG A 301 1.03 -9.23 -2.70
CA ARG A 301 0.37 -8.02 -2.20
C ARG A 301 -1.08 -8.23 -1.74
N TYR A 302 -1.76 -9.27 -2.25
CA TYR A 302 -3.19 -9.51 -1.99
C TYR A 302 -3.48 -10.57 -0.93
N CYS A 303 -2.65 -11.61 -0.79
CA CYS A 303 -2.86 -12.71 0.17
C CYS A 303 -1.68 -12.97 1.12
N ASP A 304 -0.65 -12.12 1.06
CA ASP A 304 0.59 -12.16 1.86
C ASP A 304 1.41 -13.48 1.79
N GLN A 305 1.01 -14.44 0.93
CA GLN A 305 1.71 -15.70 0.70
C GLN A 305 3.03 -15.49 -0.08
N PRO A 306 4.09 -16.27 0.20
CA PRO A 306 5.37 -16.15 -0.48
C PRO A 306 5.27 -16.52 -1.97
N ILE A 307 5.84 -15.67 -2.84
CA ILE A 307 5.98 -15.94 -4.28
C ILE A 307 7.28 -16.70 -4.51
N HIS A 308 7.17 -17.98 -4.84
CA HIS A 308 8.33 -18.84 -5.13
C HIS A 308 8.96 -18.55 -6.51
N ASN A 309 8.14 -18.23 -7.52
CA ASN A 309 8.58 -17.94 -8.88
C ASN A 309 7.99 -16.59 -9.35
N VAL A 310 8.82 -15.55 -9.40
CA VAL A 310 8.42 -14.25 -9.95
C VAL A 310 8.38 -14.33 -11.48
N GLN A 311 7.24 -14.00 -12.08
CA GLN A 311 7.11 -13.92 -13.53
C GLN A 311 7.72 -12.61 -14.05
N PHE A 312 8.88 -12.67 -14.71
CA PHE A 312 9.51 -11.48 -15.31
C PHE A 312 8.84 -11.03 -16.62
N ASN A 313 7.96 -11.87 -17.20
CA ASN A 313 7.24 -11.59 -18.45
C ASN A 313 5.99 -10.72 -18.25
N VAL A 314 5.64 -10.35 -17.00
CA VAL A 314 4.55 -9.41 -16.69
C VAL A 314 5.10 -8.04 -16.28
N PRO A 315 4.32 -6.94 -16.45
CA PRO A 315 4.69 -5.62 -15.98
C PRO A 315 5.18 -5.63 -14.52
N GLU A 316 6.17 -4.79 -14.20
CA GLU A 316 6.79 -4.72 -12.87
C GLU A 316 5.74 -4.57 -11.74
N ALA A 317 4.68 -3.81 -12.01
CA ALA A 317 3.55 -3.57 -11.10
C ALA A 317 2.69 -4.81 -10.78
N PHE A 318 2.93 -5.97 -11.41
CA PHE A 318 2.23 -7.24 -11.16
C PHE A 318 3.17 -8.36 -10.69
N GLN A 319 4.48 -8.11 -10.60
CA GLN A 319 5.48 -9.10 -10.17
C GLN A 319 5.41 -9.44 -8.67
N ASP A 320 4.56 -8.75 -7.92
CA ASP A 320 4.22 -8.95 -6.51
C ASP A 320 2.83 -9.61 -6.32
N ILE A 321 2.27 -10.24 -7.36
CA ILE A 321 0.99 -10.95 -7.30
C ILE A 321 1.22 -12.45 -7.58
N CYS A 322 0.78 -13.33 -6.68
CA CYS A 322 0.84 -14.78 -6.89
C CYS A 322 -0.20 -15.27 -7.91
N GLN A 323 -0.03 -16.49 -8.42
CA GLN A 323 -0.89 -17.09 -9.45
C GLN A 323 -2.22 -17.65 -8.91
N GLU A 324 -2.53 -17.46 -7.62
CA GLU A 324 -3.80 -17.89 -7.05
C GLU A 324 -4.99 -17.20 -7.72
N LYS A 325 -6.06 -17.98 -7.96
CA LYS A 325 -7.22 -17.54 -8.76
C LYS A 325 -7.78 -16.20 -8.29
N GLU A 326 -8.01 -16.05 -6.99
CA GLU A 326 -8.57 -14.82 -6.41
C GLU A 326 -7.62 -13.61 -6.56
N CYS A 327 -6.32 -13.84 -6.43
CA CYS A 327 -5.31 -12.79 -6.61
C CYS A 327 -5.23 -12.35 -8.08
N GLN A 328 -5.38 -13.28 -9.02
CA GLN A 328 -5.44 -12.99 -10.45
C GLN A 328 -6.76 -12.30 -10.86
N GLU A 329 -7.90 -12.68 -10.28
CA GLU A 329 -9.17 -11.96 -10.45
C GLU A 329 -9.07 -10.50 -9.95
N LYS A 330 -8.46 -10.28 -8.78
CA LYS A 330 -8.11 -8.93 -8.29
C LYS A 330 -7.16 -8.20 -9.25
N ALA A 331 -6.14 -8.89 -9.81
CA ALA A 331 -5.15 -8.30 -10.72
C ALA A 331 -5.75 -7.77 -12.04
N GLN A 332 -6.84 -8.34 -12.55
CA GLN A 332 -7.51 -7.88 -13.79
C GLN A 332 -7.94 -6.40 -13.71
N PHE A 333 -8.28 -5.93 -12.50
CA PHE A 333 -8.68 -4.56 -12.22
C PHE A 333 -7.53 -3.66 -11.74
N ALA A 334 -6.30 -4.17 -11.61
CA ALA A 334 -5.18 -3.44 -11.05
C ALA A 334 -4.50 -2.50 -12.07
N CYS A 335 -3.97 -1.38 -11.58
CA CYS A 335 -3.13 -0.50 -12.38
C CYS A 335 -1.77 -1.14 -12.67
N ASN A 336 -1.30 -1.06 -13.92
CA ASN A 336 -0.02 -1.63 -14.38
C ASN A 336 1.18 -0.67 -14.25
N LYS A 337 1.00 0.48 -13.59
CA LYS A 337 2.02 1.53 -13.45
C LYS A 337 2.77 1.42 -12.11
N ILE A 338 4.05 1.79 -12.12
CA ILE A 338 4.86 2.02 -10.93
C ILE A 338 4.79 3.51 -10.55
N LEU A 339 4.63 3.82 -9.27
CA LEU A 339 4.60 5.18 -8.75
C LEU A 339 6.02 5.77 -8.62
N ALA A 340 6.15 7.09 -8.49
CA ALA A 340 7.45 7.76 -8.30
C ALA A 340 8.23 7.28 -7.06
N CYS A 341 7.54 6.74 -6.04
CA CYS A 341 8.14 6.09 -4.88
C CYS A 341 8.62 4.64 -5.12
N ARG A 342 8.61 4.16 -6.38
CA ARG A 342 8.95 2.80 -6.83
C ARG A 342 8.04 1.67 -6.32
N HIS A 343 6.93 1.98 -5.66
CA HIS A 343 5.89 0.99 -5.35
C HIS A 343 4.92 0.81 -6.53
N PRO A 344 4.35 -0.39 -6.74
CA PRO A 344 3.21 -0.59 -7.62
C PRO A 344 2.06 0.36 -7.26
N CYS A 345 1.37 0.88 -8.27
CA CYS A 345 0.16 1.65 -8.03
C CYS A 345 -0.92 0.75 -7.40
N PRO A 346 -1.49 1.12 -6.24
CA PRO A 346 -2.57 0.34 -5.62
C PRO A 346 -3.94 0.60 -6.27
N GLY A 347 -4.03 1.61 -7.14
CA GLY A 347 -5.23 2.00 -7.87
C GLY A 347 -5.66 1.02 -8.97
N PHE A 348 -6.76 1.35 -9.63
CA PHE A 348 -7.37 0.49 -10.64
C PHE A 348 -6.84 0.73 -12.08
N LYS A 349 -7.14 -0.22 -12.97
CA LYS A 349 -6.72 -0.19 -14.38
C LYS A 349 -7.32 1.02 -15.11
N ASN A 350 -6.49 1.69 -15.91
CA ASN A 350 -6.85 2.87 -16.70
C ASN A 350 -7.28 4.10 -15.87
N GLU A 351 -6.84 4.22 -14.61
CA GLU A 351 -6.84 5.50 -13.89
C GLU A 351 -6.16 6.61 -14.71
N GLN A 352 -6.87 7.73 -14.86
CA GLN A 352 -6.36 8.99 -15.44
C GLN A 352 -5.26 9.55 -14.53
N ILE A 353 -5.53 9.61 -13.23
CA ILE A 353 -4.59 10.02 -12.18
C ILE A 353 -4.42 8.83 -11.25
N CYS A 354 -3.19 8.33 -11.13
CA CYS A 354 -2.90 7.18 -10.29
C CYS A 354 -3.16 7.48 -8.80
N SER A 355 -3.81 6.54 -8.12
CA SER A 355 -4.08 6.63 -6.68
C SER A 355 -2.79 6.77 -5.86
N THR A 356 -2.91 7.39 -4.67
CA THR A 356 -1.78 7.60 -3.75
C THR A 356 -1.19 6.28 -3.23
N CYS A 357 0.09 6.28 -2.85
CA CYS A 357 0.75 5.09 -2.33
C CYS A 357 0.23 4.75 -0.93
N LEU A 358 -0.13 3.49 -0.71
CA LEU A 358 -0.63 2.98 0.58
C LEU A 358 0.47 2.37 1.49
N ASN A 359 1.72 2.31 1.04
CA ASN A 359 2.84 1.83 1.86
C ASN A 359 3.13 2.82 3.00
N ASP A 360 3.31 2.34 4.24
CA ASP A 360 3.48 3.18 5.44
C ASP A 360 4.55 4.26 5.33
N GLN A 361 5.63 4.02 4.58
CA GLN A 361 6.73 4.99 4.42
C GLN A 361 6.45 6.05 3.35
N CYS A 362 5.35 5.91 2.61
CA CYS A 362 4.97 6.76 1.47
C CYS A 362 3.55 7.32 1.58
N CYS A 363 2.72 6.77 2.46
CA CYS A 363 1.34 7.19 2.66
C CYS A 363 1.29 8.61 3.25
N LYS A 364 0.43 9.46 2.67
CA LYS A 364 0.22 10.86 3.07
C LYS A 364 -1.24 11.17 3.42
N GLY A 365 -2.11 10.18 3.40
CA GLY A 365 -3.54 10.32 3.72
C GLY A 365 -3.88 9.64 5.05
N ASP A 366 -5.09 9.89 5.53
CA ASP A 366 -5.56 9.36 6.81
C ASP A 366 -5.77 7.84 6.80
N GLN A 367 -6.10 7.26 5.63
CA GLN A 367 -6.26 5.82 5.44
C GLN A 367 -4.97 5.17 4.90
N LYS A 368 -4.51 4.12 5.58
CA LYS A 368 -3.29 3.35 5.28
C LYS A 368 -3.60 2.04 4.54
N GLY A 369 -2.54 1.35 4.09
CA GLY A 369 -2.68 0.06 3.40
C GLY A 369 -3.28 -1.06 4.25
N ASP A 370 -3.00 -1.08 5.56
CA ASP A 370 -3.49 -2.11 6.49
C ASP A 370 -4.89 -1.82 7.05
N ASP A 371 -5.44 -0.63 6.82
CA ASP A 371 -6.79 -0.29 7.26
C ASP A 371 -7.83 -1.09 6.46
N TYR A 372 -8.84 -1.63 7.14
CA TYR A 372 -9.92 -2.36 6.48
C TYR A 372 -10.73 -1.44 5.54
N CYS A 373 -11.11 -1.98 4.38
CA CYS A 373 -12.06 -1.29 3.51
C CYS A 373 -13.44 -1.21 4.19
N ASN A 374 -13.92 0.01 4.42
CA ASN A 374 -15.20 0.33 5.08
C ASN A 374 -16.46 0.01 4.24
N ILE A 375 -16.39 -1.03 3.41
CA ILE A 375 -17.51 -1.63 2.67
C ILE A 375 -17.54 -3.14 2.89
N CYS A 376 -16.39 -3.83 2.75
CA CYS A 376 -16.33 -5.28 3.00
C CYS A 376 -16.03 -5.61 4.47
N PHE A 377 -15.18 -4.81 5.14
CA PHE A 377 -14.66 -5.09 6.50
C PHE A 377 -13.94 -6.45 6.65
N VAL A 378 -13.46 -7.04 5.54
CA VAL A 378 -12.77 -8.35 5.50
C VAL A 378 -11.27 -8.20 5.23
N GLU A 379 -10.86 -7.26 4.36
CA GLU A 379 -9.48 -7.11 3.91
C GLU A 379 -8.97 -5.68 4.03
N GLY A 380 -7.66 -5.53 4.23
CA GLY A 380 -6.95 -4.25 4.18
C GLY A 380 -7.01 -3.60 2.80
N LEU A 381 -6.90 -2.27 2.73
CA LEU A 381 -6.94 -1.51 1.49
C LEU A 381 -5.85 -1.91 0.50
N LYS A 382 -4.66 -2.33 0.95
CA LYS A 382 -3.57 -2.81 0.08
C LYS A 382 -3.87 -4.14 -0.63
N ASN A 383 -4.80 -4.94 -0.08
CA ASN A 383 -5.03 -6.33 -0.50
C ASN A 383 -5.93 -6.49 -1.75
N ALA A 384 -6.41 -5.40 -2.35
CA ALA A 384 -7.07 -5.38 -3.65
C ALA A 384 -6.96 -3.99 -4.30
N PRO A 385 -7.21 -3.84 -5.62
CA PRO A 385 -7.20 -2.53 -6.27
C PRO A 385 -8.17 -1.55 -5.63
N ILE A 386 -7.69 -0.34 -5.33
CA ILE A 386 -8.48 0.72 -4.69
C ILE A 386 -9.02 1.74 -5.70
N ILE A 387 -9.98 2.53 -5.23
CA ILE A 387 -10.43 3.77 -5.82
C ILE A 387 -10.55 4.84 -4.73
N GLN A 388 -9.97 6.01 -4.98
CA GLN A 388 -10.11 7.18 -4.12
C GLN A 388 -11.27 8.05 -4.60
N SER A 389 -12.16 8.41 -3.68
CA SER A 389 -13.24 9.38 -3.92
C SER A 389 -12.74 10.82 -3.73
N LYS A 390 -13.44 11.77 -4.35
CA LYS A 390 -13.15 13.22 -4.27
C LYS A 390 -13.20 13.76 -2.83
N CYS A 391 -13.94 13.11 -1.94
CA CYS A 391 -13.95 13.42 -0.49
C CYS A 391 -12.73 12.88 0.27
N GLY A 392 -11.70 12.38 -0.43
CA GLY A 392 -10.45 11.85 0.14
C GLY A 392 -10.50 10.36 0.47
N HIS A 393 -11.68 9.83 0.80
CA HIS A 393 -11.83 8.44 1.27
C HIS A 393 -11.57 7.39 0.20
N ILE A 394 -10.93 6.30 0.63
CA ILE A 394 -10.42 5.19 -0.18
C ILE A 394 -11.20 3.90 0.13
N PHE A 395 -11.57 3.17 -0.93
CA PHE A 395 -12.26 1.88 -0.87
C PHE A 395 -11.71 0.93 -1.94
N HIS A 396 -11.93 -0.39 -1.82
CA HIS A 396 -11.65 -1.30 -2.93
C HIS A 396 -12.58 -0.99 -4.13
N TYR A 397 -12.01 -0.95 -5.34
CA TYR A 397 -12.72 -0.66 -6.59
C TYR A 397 -13.91 -1.60 -6.83
N THR A 398 -13.71 -2.90 -6.61
CA THR A 398 -14.75 -3.94 -6.75
C THR A 398 -15.84 -3.83 -5.68
N CYS A 399 -15.53 -3.34 -4.48
CA CYS A 399 -16.52 -3.09 -3.43
C CYS A 399 -17.43 -1.91 -3.79
N ILE A 400 -16.88 -0.84 -4.38
CA ILE A 400 -17.69 0.28 -4.91
C ILE A 400 -18.58 -0.19 -6.07
N LEU A 401 -18.05 -0.98 -7.02
CA LEU A 401 -18.86 -1.54 -8.11
C LEU A 401 -20.03 -2.38 -7.58
N LYS A 402 -19.78 -3.34 -6.67
CA LYS A 402 -20.83 -4.17 -6.06
C LYS A 402 -21.88 -3.33 -5.33
N ARG A 403 -21.45 -2.31 -4.58
CA ARG A 403 -22.36 -1.36 -3.89
C ARG A 403 -23.25 -0.58 -4.86
N LEU A 404 -22.69 -0.13 -5.98
CA LEU A 404 -23.42 0.60 -7.03
C LEU A 404 -24.34 -0.31 -7.87
N ASP A 405 -24.05 -1.61 -7.96
CA ASP A 405 -24.88 -2.59 -8.67
C ASP A 405 -26.10 -3.05 -7.85
N VAL A 406 -25.89 -3.37 -6.57
CA VAL A 406 -26.94 -3.77 -5.61
C VAL A 406 -27.94 -2.64 -5.35
N LYS A 407 -27.51 -1.38 -5.43
CA LYS A 407 -28.33 -0.17 -5.22
C LYS A 407 -28.94 -0.10 -3.83
N TRP A 408 -30.24 -0.34 -3.70
CA TRP A 408 -31.01 -0.15 -2.46
C TRP A 408 -31.66 -1.45 -1.99
N ASN A 409 -31.74 -1.60 -0.68
CA ASN A 409 -32.43 -2.73 -0.06
C ASN A 409 -33.93 -2.41 0.05
N GLY A 410 -34.79 -3.36 -0.32
CA GLY A 410 -36.24 -3.20 -0.31
C GLY A 410 -36.80 -2.55 -1.58
N PRO A 411 -38.13 -2.49 -1.71
CA PRO A 411 -38.78 -2.04 -2.95
C PRO A 411 -38.67 -0.53 -3.19
N ARG A 412 -38.53 0.27 -2.12
CA ARG A 412 -38.43 1.74 -2.18
C ARG A 412 -37.04 2.18 -2.66
N ILE A 413 -37.01 3.07 -3.64
CA ILE A 413 -35.79 3.75 -4.08
C ILE A 413 -35.23 4.60 -2.94
N VAL A 414 -33.99 4.30 -2.51
CA VAL A 414 -33.21 5.13 -1.59
C VAL A 414 -31.76 5.24 -2.07
N PHE A 415 -31.11 6.38 -1.81
CA PHE A 415 -29.82 6.72 -2.44
C PHE A 415 -28.59 6.58 -1.52
N LYS A 416 -28.74 5.95 -0.34
CA LYS A 416 -27.64 5.80 0.65
C LYS A 416 -26.41 5.07 0.08
N PHE A 417 -26.59 4.22 -0.93
CA PHE A 417 -25.51 3.52 -1.62
C PHE A 417 -24.62 4.45 -2.46
N CYS A 418 -25.16 5.57 -2.97
CA CYS A 418 -24.41 6.63 -3.65
C CYS A 418 -23.68 7.57 -2.67
N LEU A 419 -23.86 7.40 -1.35
CA LEU A 419 -23.16 8.19 -0.35
C LEU A 419 -21.92 7.44 0.17
N CYS A 420 -20.88 8.21 0.45
CA CYS A 420 -19.65 7.74 1.08
C CYS A 420 -19.95 7.12 2.45
N PRO A 421 -19.56 5.86 2.72
CA PRO A 421 -19.76 5.19 4.01
C PRO A 421 -19.21 5.94 5.23
N LEU A 422 -18.19 6.80 5.05
CA LEU A 422 -17.46 7.47 6.13
C LEU A 422 -17.99 8.88 6.43
N CYS A 423 -18.19 9.71 5.40
CA CYS A 423 -18.62 11.12 5.57
C CYS A 423 -20.04 11.44 5.07
N ASN A 424 -20.78 10.46 4.55
CA ASN A 424 -22.11 10.62 3.94
C ASN A 424 -22.20 11.63 2.76
N THR A 425 -21.07 12.18 2.28
CA THR A 425 -21.03 12.99 1.05
C THR A 425 -21.39 12.14 -0.17
N TRP A 426 -22.01 12.73 -1.19
CA TRP A 426 -22.25 12.05 -2.46
C TRP A 426 -20.91 11.57 -3.05
N LEU A 427 -20.87 10.33 -3.52
CA LEU A 427 -19.66 9.76 -4.11
C LEU A 427 -19.35 10.48 -5.42
N GLU A 428 -18.10 10.91 -5.56
CA GLU A 428 -17.52 11.41 -6.80
C GLU A 428 -16.13 10.77 -6.96
N PHE A 429 -15.78 10.41 -8.18
CA PHE A 429 -14.56 9.72 -8.58
C PHE A 429 -14.01 10.31 -9.87
N GLN A 430 -12.75 10.00 -10.19
CA GLN A 430 -12.20 10.27 -11.52
C GLN A 430 -12.97 9.52 -12.63
N PRO A 431 -12.95 10.00 -13.90
CA PRO A 431 -13.67 9.38 -15.01
C PRO A 431 -13.43 7.87 -15.13
N SER A 432 -14.47 7.08 -14.87
CA SER A 432 -14.40 5.63 -14.68
C SER A 432 -15.81 5.02 -14.68
N LEU A 433 -15.91 3.68 -14.77
CA LEU A 433 -17.20 2.98 -14.70
C LEU A 433 -18.00 3.30 -13.41
N PRO A 434 -17.40 3.30 -12.20
CA PRO A 434 -18.07 3.80 -11.00
C PRO A 434 -18.63 5.22 -11.15
N GLN A 435 -17.90 6.15 -11.77
CA GLN A 435 -18.39 7.52 -11.97
C GLN A 435 -19.55 7.57 -12.96
N SER A 436 -19.52 6.78 -14.03
CA SER A 436 -20.66 6.68 -14.97
C SER A 436 -21.92 6.18 -14.28
N LEU A 437 -21.82 5.17 -13.42
CA LEU A 437 -22.94 4.66 -12.62
C LEU A 437 -23.45 5.71 -11.62
N VAL A 438 -22.56 6.36 -10.87
CA VAL A 438 -22.88 7.48 -9.97
C VAL A 438 -23.63 8.60 -10.70
N ASN A 439 -23.20 8.96 -11.91
CA ASN A 439 -23.87 9.99 -12.71
C ASN A 439 -25.30 9.56 -13.10
N GLN A 440 -25.52 8.30 -13.50
CA GLN A 440 -26.85 7.77 -13.78
C GLN A 440 -27.76 7.82 -12.54
N TYR A 441 -27.24 7.50 -11.36
CA TYR A 441 -28.01 7.57 -10.12
C TYR A 441 -28.26 9.00 -9.64
N SER A 442 -27.38 9.96 -9.97
CA SER A 442 -27.61 11.38 -9.73
C SER A 442 -28.78 11.92 -10.57
N LEU A 443 -28.88 11.52 -11.84
CA LEU A 443 -30.04 11.82 -12.69
C LEU A 443 -31.34 11.20 -12.14
N LEU A 444 -31.29 9.94 -11.68
CA LEU A 444 -32.43 9.29 -11.03
C LEU A 444 -32.85 10.00 -9.73
N PHE A 445 -31.88 10.46 -8.92
CA PHE A 445 -32.13 11.23 -7.72
C PHE A 445 -32.82 12.57 -8.02
N GLN A 446 -32.36 13.28 -9.05
CA GLN A 446 -32.98 14.54 -9.49
C GLN A 446 -34.41 14.33 -10.01
N ASP A 447 -34.67 13.28 -10.79
CA ASP A 447 -36.02 12.94 -11.27
C ASP A 447 -36.97 12.58 -10.11
N VAL A 448 -36.54 11.74 -9.17
CA VAL A 448 -37.33 11.39 -7.98
C VAL A 448 -37.57 12.61 -7.07
N MET A 449 -36.56 13.45 -6.86
CA MET A 449 -36.69 14.68 -6.07
C MET A 449 -37.68 15.67 -6.72
N LYS A 450 -37.58 15.88 -8.04
CA LYS A 450 -38.49 16.75 -8.78
C LYS A 450 -39.94 16.25 -8.66
N LYS A 451 -40.18 14.97 -8.98
CA LYS A 451 -41.50 14.34 -8.85
C LYS A 451 -42.06 14.42 -7.44
N SER A 452 -41.21 14.25 -6.42
CA SER A 452 -41.59 14.39 -5.01
C SER A 452 -42.03 15.83 -4.68
N LEU A 453 -41.29 16.84 -5.14
CA LEU A 453 -41.62 18.25 -4.92
C LEU A 453 -42.89 18.68 -5.67
N ASP A 454 -43.06 18.23 -6.92
CA ASP A 454 -44.26 18.52 -7.72
C ASP A 454 -45.50 17.89 -7.06
N ARG A 455 -45.37 16.67 -6.53
CA ARG A 455 -46.41 16.01 -5.72
C ARG A 455 -46.71 16.75 -4.41
N LEU A 456 -45.69 17.28 -3.73
CA LEU A 456 -45.85 18.06 -2.49
C LEU A 456 -46.75 19.30 -2.72
N LYS A 457 -46.49 20.04 -3.79
CA LYS A 457 -47.29 21.21 -4.19
C LYS A 457 -48.70 20.83 -4.62
N TYR A 458 -48.85 19.74 -5.37
CA TYR A 458 -50.17 19.24 -5.80
C TYR A 458 -51.07 18.88 -4.60
N GLU A 459 -50.50 18.25 -3.56
CA GLU A 459 -51.21 17.96 -2.31
C GLU A 459 -51.33 19.19 -1.37
N ASN A 460 -50.83 20.38 -1.75
CA ASN A 460 -50.73 21.59 -0.91
C ASN A 460 -49.94 21.41 0.41
N ARG A 461 -49.09 20.38 0.47
CA ARG A 461 -48.30 20.02 1.66
C ARG A 461 -46.96 20.74 1.77
N ASP A 462 -46.67 21.61 0.81
CA ASP A 462 -45.58 22.59 0.87
C ASP A 462 -45.82 23.64 1.97
N LYS A 463 -47.06 23.76 2.45
CA LYS A 463 -47.50 24.65 3.53
C LYS A 463 -47.51 23.97 4.91
N ASP A 464 -47.33 22.65 5.00
CA ASP A 464 -47.29 21.88 6.26
C ASP A 464 -46.36 22.57 7.27
N GLU A 465 -46.76 22.65 8.55
CA GLU A 465 -45.98 23.35 9.60
C GLU A 465 -44.51 22.92 9.63
N LYS A 466 -44.25 21.63 9.37
CA LYS A 466 -42.91 21.00 9.32
C LYS A 466 -41.96 21.64 8.30
N VAL A 467 -42.47 22.40 7.34
CA VAL A 467 -41.72 23.12 6.29
C VAL A 467 -41.82 24.63 6.45
N SER A 468 -42.96 25.14 6.92
CA SER A 468 -43.27 26.57 6.99
C SER A 468 -42.89 27.24 8.32
N LYS A 469 -42.71 26.50 9.41
CA LYS A 469 -42.45 27.02 10.76
C LYS A 469 -40.96 27.00 11.13
N ILE A 470 -40.44 28.13 11.58
CA ILE A 470 -39.05 28.27 12.07
C ILE A 470 -38.82 27.31 13.24
N GLY A 471 -37.74 26.53 13.17
CA GLY A 471 -37.35 25.54 14.19
C GLY A 471 -37.76 24.11 13.89
N GLU A 472 -38.63 23.86 12.90
CA GLU A 472 -38.95 22.51 12.44
C GLU A 472 -37.81 21.92 11.58
N MET A 473 -37.68 20.59 11.60
CA MET A 473 -36.56 19.86 10.97
C MET A 473 -36.41 20.12 9.46
N PHE A 474 -37.51 20.43 8.76
CA PHE A 474 -37.50 20.73 7.32
C PHE A 474 -37.86 22.19 7.01
N TYR A 475 -37.70 23.10 7.96
CA TYR A 475 -37.92 24.53 7.73
C TYR A 475 -37.11 25.03 6.53
N GLY A 476 -37.79 25.61 5.53
CA GLY A 476 -37.17 26.09 4.29
C GLY A 476 -36.63 24.98 3.37
N LYS A 477 -36.89 23.69 3.65
CA LYS A 477 -36.35 22.51 2.95
C LYS A 477 -37.47 21.62 2.36
N PRO A 478 -38.36 22.13 1.49
CA PRO A 478 -39.50 21.37 0.96
C PRO A 478 -39.07 20.12 0.15
N GLN A 479 -37.91 20.15 -0.50
CA GLN A 479 -37.36 19.00 -1.23
C GLN A 479 -36.98 17.84 -0.30
N GLU A 480 -36.32 18.13 0.82
CA GLU A 480 -35.95 17.13 1.84
C GLU A 480 -37.20 16.55 2.50
N TYR A 481 -38.20 17.40 2.82
CA TYR A 481 -39.49 16.94 3.34
C TYR A 481 -40.20 16.00 2.37
N ALA A 482 -40.33 16.39 1.10
CA ALA A 482 -40.98 15.59 0.07
C ALA A 482 -40.29 14.21 -0.10
N MET A 483 -38.96 14.18 -0.14
CA MET A 483 -38.17 12.94 -0.20
C MET A 483 -38.31 12.07 1.05
N ALA A 484 -38.52 12.68 2.22
CA ALA A 484 -38.76 11.96 3.47
C ALA A 484 -40.15 11.30 3.49
N ILE A 485 -41.20 12.05 3.13
CA ILE A 485 -42.60 11.63 3.25
C ILE A 485 -43.13 10.79 2.08
N TYR A 486 -42.55 10.86 0.89
CA TYR A 486 -43.03 10.10 -0.27
C TYR A 486 -42.15 8.90 -0.61
N CYS A 487 -42.80 7.83 -1.08
CA CYS A 487 -42.13 6.61 -1.51
C CYS A 487 -42.20 6.46 -3.03
N TYR A 488 -41.03 6.31 -3.65
CA TYR A 488 -40.89 6.03 -5.08
C TYR A 488 -40.31 4.64 -5.29
N TYR A 489 -40.74 4.01 -6.39
CA TYR A 489 -40.44 2.62 -6.74
C TYR A 489 -39.94 2.56 -8.18
N GLN A 490 -39.03 1.63 -8.49
CA GLN A 490 -38.58 1.41 -9.86
C GLN A 490 -39.51 0.44 -10.58
N CYS A 491 -40.09 0.85 -11.71
CA CYS A 491 -40.97 -0.02 -12.48
C CYS A 491 -40.18 -1.18 -13.11
N PHE A 492 -40.63 -2.44 -12.92
CA PHE A 492 -39.96 -3.60 -13.50
C PHE A 492 -39.90 -3.56 -15.03
N LYS A 493 -41.00 -3.15 -15.68
CA LYS A 493 -41.11 -3.13 -17.15
C LYS A 493 -40.33 -1.97 -17.79
N CYS A 494 -40.57 -0.72 -17.38
CA CYS A 494 -39.96 0.46 -18.03
C CYS A 494 -38.77 1.09 -17.28
N LYS A 495 -38.39 0.57 -16.10
CA LYS A 495 -37.30 1.06 -15.21
C LYS A 495 -37.43 2.50 -14.69
N ASN A 496 -38.41 3.28 -15.16
CA ASN A 496 -38.71 4.62 -14.67
C ASN A 496 -39.23 4.59 -13.21
N PRO A 497 -38.89 5.60 -12.39
CA PRO A 497 -39.44 5.72 -11.05
C PRO A 497 -40.86 6.28 -11.07
N TYR A 498 -41.72 5.70 -10.23
CA TYR A 498 -43.12 6.10 -10.06
C TYR A 498 -43.47 6.21 -8.57
N PHE A 499 -44.49 7.04 -8.29
CA PHE A 499 -45.01 7.27 -6.95
C PHE A 499 -45.77 6.04 -6.45
N GLY A 500 -45.53 5.63 -5.21
CA GLY A 500 -46.22 4.50 -4.55
C GLY A 500 -46.67 4.80 -3.13
N GLY A 501 -47.10 6.04 -2.88
CA GLY A 501 -47.75 6.46 -1.64
C GLY A 501 -46.87 7.24 -0.67
N ALA A 502 -47.49 7.71 0.41
CA ALA A 502 -46.80 8.33 1.54
C ALA A 502 -46.17 7.28 2.46
N LYS A 503 -45.06 7.64 3.12
CA LYS A 503 -44.26 6.79 4.00
C LYS A 503 -45.05 6.29 5.21
N ASP A 504 -46.01 7.05 5.70
CA ASP A 504 -46.81 6.65 6.87
C ASP A 504 -47.66 5.40 6.58
N CYS A 505 -48.00 5.15 5.30
CA CYS A 505 -48.67 3.95 4.81
C CYS A 505 -47.72 2.73 4.68
N GLN A 506 -46.41 2.92 4.80
CA GLN A 506 -45.37 1.90 4.58
C GLN A 506 -45.22 0.95 5.78
N ARG A 507 -45.56 1.41 6.99
CA ARG A 507 -45.25 0.75 8.29
C ARG A 507 -45.58 -0.74 8.34
N ALA A 508 -46.68 -1.15 7.69
CA ALA A 508 -47.14 -2.54 7.64
C ALA A 508 -46.28 -3.51 6.79
N LEU A 509 -45.33 -3.00 5.99
CA LEU A 509 -44.35 -3.82 5.26
C LEU A 509 -43.04 -4.00 6.02
N ASP A 510 -42.59 -2.97 6.75
CA ASP A 510 -41.31 -3.01 7.46
C ASP A 510 -41.34 -3.98 8.67
N GLU A 511 -42.52 -4.41 9.11
CA GLU A 511 -42.77 -5.39 10.19
C GLU A 511 -42.76 -6.86 9.73
N GLY A 512 -42.37 -7.17 8.48
CA GLY A 512 -42.39 -8.56 7.99
C GLY A 512 -41.23 -8.93 7.07
N ASP A 513 -40.59 -10.07 7.34
CA ASP A 513 -39.51 -10.71 6.55
C ASP A 513 -39.93 -11.19 5.13
N LYS A 514 -40.88 -10.51 4.49
CA LYS A 514 -41.26 -10.83 3.10
C LYS A 514 -40.26 -10.19 2.15
N GLN A 515 -39.39 -11.03 1.59
CA GLN A 515 -38.68 -10.73 0.35
C GLN A 515 -39.70 -10.29 -0.70
N TYR A 516 -39.59 -9.05 -1.17
CA TYR A 516 -40.46 -8.51 -2.21
C TYR A 516 -39.99 -9.02 -3.58
N LYS A 517 -40.93 -9.21 -4.51
CA LYS A 517 -40.62 -9.57 -5.90
C LYS A 517 -40.53 -8.31 -6.75
N PRO A 518 -39.38 -8.00 -7.38
CA PRO A 518 -39.25 -6.85 -8.26
C PRO A 518 -40.29 -6.83 -9.38
N GLU A 519 -40.72 -8.00 -9.85
CA GLU A 519 -41.70 -8.19 -10.93
C GLU A 519 -43.08 -7.59 -10.61
N GLU A 520 -43.43 -7.48 -9.33
CA GLU A 520 -44.71 -6.92 -8.87
C GLU A 520 -44.71 -5.38 -8.86
N LEU A 521 -43.53 -4.75 -8.90
CA LEU A 521 -43.37 -3.29 -8.93
C LEU A 521 -43.66 -2.74 -10.33
N ILE A 522 -44.94 -2.58 -10.65
CA ILE A 522 -45.39 -2.11 -11.97
C ILE A 522 -46.07 -0.74 -11.83
N CYS A 523 -45.52 0.27 -12.50
CA CYS A 523 -46.15 1.59 -12.55
C CYS A 523 -47.49 1.54 -13.31
N ALA A 524 -48.39 2.49 -13.03
CA ALA A 524 -49.69 2.61 -13.71
C ALA A 524 -49.56 2.57 -15.26
N ASN A 525 -48.49 3.16 -15.81
CA ASN A 525 -48.24 3.18 -17.25
C ASN A 525 -47.86 1.82 -17.87
N CYS A 526 -47.42 0.85 -17.06
CA CYS A 526 -46.99 -0.48 -17.46
C CYS A 526 -47.88 -1.60 -16.92
N CYS A 527 -48.89 -1.26 -16.11
CA CYS A 527 -49.91 -2.20 -15.69
C CYS A 527 -50.72 -2.64 -16.92
N GLU A 528 -51.09 -3.92 -16.96
CA GLU A 528 -51.91 -4.45 -18.05
C GLU A 528 -53.34 -3.94 -17.91
N VAL A 529 -53.66 -2.92 -18.71
CA VAL A 529 -55.02 -2.45 -18.92
C VAL A 529 -55.74 -3.52 -19.76
N PRO A 530 -56.93 -4.01 -19.35
CA PRO A 530 -57.70 -4.93 -20.18
C PRO A 530 -58.08 -4.25 -21.51
N VAL A 531 -57.68 -4.91 -22.61
CA VAL A 531 -57.98 -4.68 -24.05
C VAL A 531 -58.71 -3.38 -24.41
N GLY A 532 -58.02 -2.56 -25.19
CA GLY A 532 -58.46 -1.23 -25.62
C GLY A 532 -57.40 -0.23 -25.21
N GLU A 533 -56.77 0.40 -26.19
CA GLU A 533 -55.56 1.20 -25.99
C GLU A 533 -55.76 2.33 -24.98
N THR A 534 -54.62 2.84 -24.50
CA THR A 534 -54.45 4.21 -23.97
C THR A 534 -55.57 5.12 -24.45
N CYS A 535 -56.35 5.71 -23.53
CA CYS A 535 -57.58 6.40 -23.91
C CYS A 535 -57.27 7.40 -25.02
N GLN A 536 -57.79 7.15 -26.22
CA GLN A 536 -57.36 7.87 -27.43
C GLN A 536 -57.63 9.39 -27.37
N VAL A 537 -58.43 9.84 -26.40
CA VAL A 537 -58.73 11.24 -26.10
C VAL A 537 -57.95 11.77 -24.87
N HIS A 538 -57.62 10.92 -23.89
CA HIS A 538 -57.14 11.35 -22.55
C HIS A 538 -55.89 10.62 -22.03
N GLY A 539 -55.20 9.85 -22.88
CA GLY A 539 -53.96 9.15 -22.55
C GLY A 539 -54.08 8.18 -21.37
N LYS A 540 -53.12 8.27 -20.43
CA LYS A 540 -53.06 7.46 -19.20
C LYS A 540 -53.38 8.22 -17.92
N GLU A 541 -53.52 9.54 -17.99
CA GLU A 541 -53.61 10.42 -16.81
C GLU A 541 -54.87 10.16 -15.97
N TYR A 542 -55.96 9.80 -16.63
CA TYR A 542 -57.27 9.56 -16.00
C TYR A 542 -57.60 8.07 -15.83
N ILE A 543 -56.60 7.18 -15.88
CA ILE A 543 -56.83 5.75 -15.65
C ILE A 543 -57.08 5.50 -14.16
N GLU A 544 -58.31 5.10 -13.85
CA GLU A 544 -58.68 4.64 -12.51
C GLU A 544 -58.28 3.17 -12.31
N PHE A 545 -58.02 2.81 -11.06
CA PHE A 545 -57.76 1.44 -10.64
C PHE A 545 -58.84 0.98 -9.67
N LYS A 546 -59.10 -0.33 -9.67
CA LYS A 546 -59.94 -0.99 -8.67
C LYS A 546 -59.12 -1.20 -7.40
N CYS A 547 -59.74 -1.06 -6.23
CA CYS A 547 -59.15 -1.53 -4.98
C CYS A 547 -58.90 -3.04 -5.03
N LYS A 548 -57.68 -3.50 -4.74
CA LYS A 548 -57.34 -4.93 -4.73
C LYS A 548 -58.32 -5.76 -3.90
N PHE A 549 -58.67 -5.28 -2.71
CA PHE A 549 -59.40 -6.04 -1.69
C PHE A 549 -60.93 -5.94 -1.76
N CYS A 550 -61.50 -5.02 -2.56
CA CYS A 550 -62.95 -4.83 -2.64
C CYS A 550 -63.43 -4.32 -4.02
N CYS A 551 -64.75 -4.16 -4.16
CA CYS A 551 -65.40 -3.67 -5.37
C CYS A 551 -65.63 -2.15 -5.35
N GLN A 552 -64.59 -1.36 -5.04
CA GLN A 552 -64.61 0.11 -5.14
C GLN A 552 -63.43 0.63 -5.99
N ILE A 553 -63.55 1.87 -6.45
CA ILE A 553 -62.45 2.62 -7.07
C ILE A 553 -61.37 2.90 -6.01
N ALA A 554 -60.11 2.79 -6.39
CA ALA A 554 -58.99 3.07 -5.51
C ALA A 554 -58.71 4.59 -5.45
N VAL A 555 -58.46 5.06 -4.24
CA VAL A 555 -58.08 6.45 -3.94
C VAL A 555 -56.61 6.50 -3.49
N TRP A 556 -56.14 5.41 -2.88
CA TRP A 556 -54.78 5.24 -2.39
C TRP A 556 -54.04 4.21 -3.23
N PHE A 557 -52.75 4.45 -3.44
CA PHE A 557 -51.83 3.50 -4.03
C PHE A 557 -50.63 3.38 -3.11
N CYS A 558 -50.46 2.20 -2.52
CA CYS A 558 -49.49 1.95 -1.48
C CYS A 558 -48.48 0.90 -1.96
N TRP A 559 -47.26 1.02 -1.46
CA TRP A 559 -46.18 0.04 -1.63
C TRP A 559 -45.70 -0.19 -3.07
N GLY A 560 -46.15 0.64 -4.02
CA GLY A 560 -45.87 0.49 -5.44
C GLY A 560 -46.59 -0.68 -6.13
N THR A 561 -47.39 -1.49 -5.42
CA THR A 561 -48.02 -2.70 -5.99
C THR A 561 -49.52 -2.79 -5.77
N THR A 562 -50.08 -1.99 -4.86
CA THR A 562 -51.39 -2.29 -4.29
C THR A 562 -52.29 -1.06 -4.22
N HIS A 563 -53.42 -1.13 -4.91
CA HIS A 563 -54.45 -0.10 -4.93
C HIS A 563 -55.50 -0.33 -3.83
N PHE A 564 -55.86 0.72 -3.09
CA PHE A 564 -56.82 0.70 -1.98
C PHE A 564 -57.91 1.76 -2.17
N CYS A 565 -59.17 1.42 -1.85
CA CYS A 565 -60.18 2.45 -1.56
C CYS A 565 -59.96 3.02 -0.15
N GLU A 566 -60.64 4.12 0.16
CA GLU A 566 -60.58 4.81 1.45
C GLU A 566 -60.77 3.86 2.65
N ASP A 567 -61.82 3.04 2.62
CA ASP A 567 -62.17 2.14 3.73
C ASP A 567 -61.13 1.03 3.92
N CYS A 568 -60.65 0.43 2.83
CA CYS A 568 -59.63 -0.61 2.89
C CYS A 568 -58.28 -0.04 3.35
N HIS A 569 -57.95 1.20 2.97
CA HIS A 569 -56.74 1.88 3.42
C HIS A 569 -56.80 2.23 4.91
N LYS A 570 -57.91 2.79 5.40
CA LYS A 570 -58.13 3.05 6.84
C LYS A 570 -57.98 1.78 7.68
N ARG A 571 -58.60 0.68 7.25
CA ARG A 571 -58.49 -0.63 7.92
C ARG A 571 -57.05 -1.16 7.89
N GLN A 572 -56.34 -1.01 6.77
CA GLN A 572 -54.92 -1.37 6.66
C GLN A 572 -54.05 -0.62 7.68
N CYS A 573 -54.26 0.69 7.84
CA CYS A 573 -53.48 1.53 8.74
C CYS A 573 -53.86 1.37 10.23
N ASN A 574 -55.11 0.98 10.52
CA ASN A 574 -55.62 0.82 11.88
C ASN A 574 -55.42 -0.61 12.46
N GLY A 575 -54.69 -1.49 11.78
CA GLY A 575 -54.28 -2.80 12.31
C GLY A 575 -55.14 -4.00 11.91
N ASP A 576 -56.19 -3.84 11.08
CA ASP A 576 -56.90 -4.99 10.48
C ASP A 576 -56.03 -5.73 9.45
N TYR A 577 -55.02 -5.04 8.89
CA TYR A 577 -54.11 -5.52 7.84
C TYR A 577 -54.84 -6.30 6.73
N VAL A 578 -55.75 -5.65 5.99
CA VAL A 578 -56.51 -6.31 4.89
C VAL A 578 -55.61 -6.98 3.84
N SER A 579 -54.36 -6.54 3.69
CA SER A 579 -53.33 -7.18 2.84
C SER A 579 -52.84 -8.56 3.32
N LYS A 580 -53.12 -8.94 4.57
CA LYS A 580 -52.82 -10.27 5.14
C LYS A 580 -54.00 -11.25 5.01
N ILE A 581 -55.18 -10.81 4.55
CA ILE A 581 -56.35 -11.66 4.38
C ILE A 581 -56.15 -12.57 3.15
N PRO A 582 -56.24 -13.92 3.29
CA PRO A 582 -56.18 -14.84 2.15
C PRO A 582 -57.24 -14.54 1.08
N LYS A 583 -56.89 -14.72 -0.19
CA LYS A 583 -57.73 -14.33 -1.35
C LYS A 583 -59.12 -14.97 -1.29
N GLU A 584 -59.21 -16.17 -0.76
CA GLU A 584 -60.41 -16.99 -0.61
C GLU A 584 -61.40 -16.41 0.42
N LYS A 585 -60.89 -15.60 1.37
CA LYS A 585 -61.63 -14.94 2.44
C LYS A 585 -61.98 -13.48 2.12
N LEU A 586 -61.53 -12.94 0.99
CA LEU A 586 -61.92 -11.61 0.53
C LEU A 586 -63.39 -11.61 0.07
N PRO A 587 -64.11 -10.48 0.21
CA PRO A 587 -65.51 -10.40 -0.23
C PRO A 587 -65.62 -10.73 -1.72
N LYS A 588 -66.57 -11.58 -2.11
CA LYS A 588 -66.81 -11.92 -3.52
C LYS A 588 -67.61 -10.81 -4.20
N CYS A 589 -67.34 -10.56 -5.48
CA CYS A 589 -68.10 -9.58 -6.26
C CYS A 589 -69.56 -10.05 -6.42
N PRO A 590 -70.58 -9.20 -6.23
CA PRO A 590 -72.00 -9.57 -6.35
C PRO A 590 -72.49 -9.71 -7.81
N GLY A 591 -71.58 -9.69 -8.79
CA GLY A 591 -71.88 -9.67 -10.23
C GLY A 591 -72.00 -8.25 -10.78
N LYS A 592 -71.85 -8.12 -12.11
CA LYS A 592 -71.76 -6.84 -12.85
C LYS A 592 -72.84 -5.83 -12.45
N ASP A 593 -74.11 -6.26 -12.45
CA ASP A 593 -75.27 -5.39 -12.29
C ASP A 593 -75.45 -4.86 -10.86
N LYS A 594 -74.88 -5.57 -9.88
CA LYS A 594 -74.92 -5.21 -8.44
C LYS A 594 -73.56 -4.73 -7.92
N CYS A 595 -72.52 -4.74 -8.75
CA CYS A 595 -71.20 -4.26 -8.38
C CYS A 595 -71.17 -2.73 -8.36
N PRO A 596 -70.62 -2.07 -7.32
CA PRO A 596 -70.48 -0.61 -7.32
C PRO A 596 -69.66 -0.05 -8.49
N ILE A 597 -68.77 -0.84 -9.08
CA ILE A 597 -67.97 -0.47 -10.26
C ILE A 597 -68.76 -0.61 -11.59
N LYS A 598 -69.91 -1.32 -11.57
CA LYS A 598 -70.81 -1.55 -12.72
C LYS A 598 -70.16 -2.15 -13.97
N MET A 599 -69.07 -2.90 -13.80
CA MET A 599 -68.37 -3.58 -14.90
C MET A 599 -67.74 -4.90 -14.44
N ASP A 600 -67.45 -5.76 -15.41
CA ASP A 600 -66.74 -7.02 -15.19
C ASP A 600 -65.28 -6.74 -14.80
N HIS A 601 -64.83 -7.40 -13.74
CA HIS A 601 -63.49 -7.23 -13.21
C HIS A 601 -62.97 -8.50 -12.53
N LYS A 602 -61.64 -8.62 -12.44
CA LYS A 602 -60.90 -9.66 -11.72
C LYS A 602 -61.36 -9.80 -10.27
N ALA A 603 -61.15 -10.98 -9.70
CA ALA A 603 -61.52 -11.29 -8.33
C ALA A 603 -60.83 -10.36 -7.32
N ASN A 604 -61.47 -10.15 -6.17
CA ASN A 604 -60.82 -9.43 -5.07
C ASN A 604 -59.58 -10.23 -4.60
N GLY A 605 -58.47 -9.53 -4.40
CA GLY A 605 -57.11 -10.05 -4.29
C GLY A 605 -56.23 -9.76 -5.51
N GLU A 606 -56.80 -9.39 -6.65
CA GLU A 606 -56.08 -9.04 -7.88
C GLU A 606 -56.17 -7.55 -8.24
N GLU A 607 -55.08 -7.04 -8.83
CA GLU A 607 -54.97 -5.69 -9.38
C GLU A 607 -55.63 -5.59 -10.76
N GLN A 608 -56.35 -4.48 -11.00
CA GLN A 608 -56.96 -4.17 -12.29
C GLN A 608 -57.11 -2.65 -12.51
N ALA A 609 -56.65 -2.19 -13.66
CA ALA A 609 -57.05 -0.90 -14.22
C ALA A 609 -58.49 -0.97 -14.75
N LEU A 610 -59.30 0.05 -14.43
CA LEU A 610 -60.69 0.21 -14.87
C LEU A 610 -60.80 1.03 -16.16
N GLY A 611 -59.68 1.58 -16.66
CA GLY A 611 -59.65 2.47 -17.81
C GLY A 611 -59.93 3.93 -17.44
N CYS A 612 -60.15 4.77 -18.45
CA CYS A 612 -60.31 6.22 -18.26
C CYS A 612 -61.61 6.58 -17.53
N ALA A 613 -61.48 7.28 -16.40
CA ALA A 613 -62.57 7.81 -15.58
C ALA A 613 -63.55 8.67 -16.40
N ILE A 614 -63.02 9.62 -17.19
CA ILE A 614 -63.83 10.54 -18.00
C ILE A 614 -64.70 9.77 -18.99
N CYS A 615 -64.11 8.82 -19.72
CA CYS A 615 -64.85 8.02 -20.70
C CYS A 615 -65.84 7.04 -20.04
N ARG A 616 -65.53 6.50 -18.85
CA ARG A 616 -66.48 5.69 -18.07
C ARG A 616 -67.68 6.52 -17.61
N ASN A 617 -67.45 7.73 -17.10
CA ASN A 617 -68.51 8.64 -16.69
C ASN A 617 -69.36 9.12 -17.88
N GLN A 618 -68.74 9.43 -19.02
CA GLN A 618 -69.47 9.78 -20.26
C GLN A 618 -70.38 8.62 -20.73
N ARG A 619 -69.86 7.38 -20.77
CA ARG A 619 -70.67 6.20 -21.14
C ARG A 619 -71.81 5.94 -20.15
N ALA A 620 -71.57 6.11 -18.85
CA ALA A 620 -72.60 5.96 -17.82
C ALA A 620 -73.70 7.04 -17.93
N ASN A 621 -73.34 8.26 -18.33
CA ASN A 621 -74.29 9.36 -18.55
C ASN A 621 -75.07 9.19 -19.86
N GLN A 622 -74.47 8.60 -20.90
CA GLN A 622 -75.13 8.29 -22.17
C GLN A 622 -76.13 7.12 -22.09
N GLN A 623 -76.10 6.32 -21.03
CA GLN A 623 -77.08 5.25 -20.80
C GLN A 623 -78.37 5.72 -20.09
N ASN A 624 -78.50 7.02 -19.77
CA ASN A 624 -79.66 7.60 -19.09
C ASN A 624 -80.43 8.61 -20.00
N PHE A 625 -80.37 8.42 -21.32
CA PHE A 625 -81.13 9.17 -22.33
C PHE A 625 -81.84 8.19 -23.28
#